data_AF-A0A9J6EZE1-F1
#
_entry.id   AF-A0A9J6EZE1-F1
#
_cell.length_a   1.000
_cell.length_b   1.000
_cell.length_c   1.000
_cell.angle_alpha   90.00
_cell.angle_beta   90.00
_cell.angle_gamma   90.00
#
_symmetry.space_group_name_H-M   'P 1'
#
loop_
_entity.id
_entity.type
_entity.pdbx_description
1 polymer ?
#
loop_
_entity_poly.entity_id
_entity_poly.type
_entity_poly.pdbx_seq_one_letter_code
_entity_poly.pdbx_strand_id
1 'polypeptide(L)'
;MMPKLLITSMICFLNHQLVKLIGIKSPELTELQAFHVGQFKIRDASPGQWTLRIKPENSMPNSVKLEVWLQTSSTSDPPITLNAWLSSEYWNVDPSKPLLVYAEVRKGSNPLRYVSVTATVVDPEGSTTEFSLVDNGAGTPDVTAGDGIYSRYFTGFSKKGRYTLSVSAEGSDQSVIVGGAMRNEGPSPPAQCCGSQFPERGSVPSGRFSRYFEYGSFFSIADKPPGDTYPPSRVTDLKASRDGDRVTLEWTAPGNDYDHGTARSYEFRYFDRAVDFAKLFENSGKIHPKV
;
A
#
# COMPACT_ATOMS: atom_id res chain seq x y z
N MET A 1 -5.78 -6.47 27.06
CA MET A 1 -5.78 -5.02 27.36
C MET A 1 -4.97 -4.35 26.26
N MET A 2 -5.64 -3.67 25.32
CA MET A 2 -4.98 -3.08 24.14
C MET A 2 -4.08 -1.92 24.57
N PRO A 3 -2.79 -1.93 24.22
CA PRO A 3 -1.90 -0.83 24.55
C PRO A 3 -1.94 0.27 23.48
N LYS A 4 -1.42 1.41 23.88
CA LYS A 4 -2.15 2.68 23.84
C LYS A 4 -1.27 3.72 23.16
N LEU A 5 -1.61 4.09 21.93
CA LEU A 5 -0.94 5.13 21.16
C LEU A 5 -1.27 6.52 21.71
N LEU A 6 -0.23 7.30 22.00
CA LEU A 6 -0.33 8.71 22.40
C LEU A 6 0.11 9.60 21.24
N ILE A 7 -0.75 10.54 20.85
CA ILE A 7 -0.35 11.67 20.02
C ILE A 7 0.42 12.63 20.92
N THR A 8 1.72 12.76 20.73
CA THR A 8 2.58 13.56 21.61
C THR A 8 3.03 14.85 20.99
N SER A 9 3.04 15.00 19.68
CA SER A 9 3.18 16.32 19.08
C SER A 9 2.48 16.45 17.74
N MET A 10 1.85 17.61 17.55
CA MET A 10 1.26 18.02 16.29
C MET A 10 2.07 19.18 15.73
N ILE A 11 2.52 19.12 14.48
CA ILE A 11 3.16 20.26 13.81
C ILE A 11 2.21 20.74 12.72
N CYS A 12 1.85 22.02 12.77
CA CYS A 12 0.97 22.68 11.82
C CYS A 12 1.76 23.73 11.05
N PHE A 13 1.80 23.63 9.72
CA PHE A 13 2.42 24.64 8.85
C PHE A 13 1.34 25.55 8.25
N LEU A 14 1.49 26.85 8.44
CA LEU A 14 0.49 27.86 8.10
C LEU A 14 1.12 29.04 7.35
N ASN A 15 0.67 29.33 6.14
CA ASN A 15 1.14 30.51 5.42
C ASN A 15 0.52 31.80 5.97
N HIS A 16 1.39 32.72 6.40
CA HIS A 16 1.17 34.16 6.67
C HIS A 16 -0.04 34.64 7.50
N GLN A 17 -0.71 33.79 8.30
CA GLN A 17 -1.76 34.25 9.23
C GLN A 17 -1.74 33.45 10.55
N LEU A 18 -2.09 34.12 11.65
CA LEU A 18 -2.42 33.49 12.93
C LEU A 18 -3.62 32.56 12.77
N VAL A 19 -3.54 31.35 13.33
CA VAL A 19 -4.67 30.43 13.41
C VAL A 19 -4.94 30.10 14.87
N LYS A 20 -6.17 30.36 15.30
CA LYS A 20 -6.62 30.07 16.66
C LYS A 20 -7.08 28.61 16.75
N LEU A 21 -6.27 27.77 17.37
CA LEU A 21 -6.63 26.39 17.69
C LEU A 21 -7.48 26.35 18.96
N ILE A 22 -8.69 25.83 18.84
CA ILE A 22 -9.67 25.78 19.95
C ILE A 22 -9.48 24.47 20.71
N GLY A 23 -9.13 24.55 22.00
CA GLY A 23 -9.16 23.39 22.92
C GLY A 23 -7.80 22.89 23.44
N ILE A 24 -6.68 23.55 23.12
CA ILE A 24 -5.34 23.16 23.59
C ILE A 24 -4.72 24.35 24.33
N LYS A 25 -4.13 24.12 25.52
CA LYS A 25 -3.43 25.18 26.28
C LYS A 25 -2.24 25.71 25.45
N SER A 26 -2.19 27.03 25.34
CA SER A 26 -1.26 27.94 24.64
C SER A 26 -0.05 27.31 23.89
N PRO A 27 0.07 27.50 22.55
CA PRO A 27 1.24 27.06 21.80
C PRO A 27 2.47 27.93 22.03
N GLU A 28 3.65 27.31 21.92
CA GLU A 28 4.89 27.99 21.53
C GLU A 28 4.88 28.10 19.99
N LEU A 29 4.72 29.32 19.47
CA LEU A 29 4.77 29.61 18.05
C LEU A 29 6.17 30.11 17.70
N THR A 30 6.80 29.49 16.70
CA THR A 30 8.08 29.96 16.16
C THR A 30 7.85 30.36 14.70
N GLU A 31 8.15 31.62 14.36
CA GLU A 31 8.16 32.07 12.97
C GLU A 31 9.41 31.55 12.26
N LEU A 32 9.21 30.81 11.17
CA LEU A 32 10.23 30.56 10.15
C LEU A 32 9.80 31.32 8.89
N GLN A 33 10.74 31.98 8.21
CA GLN A 33 10.54 33.07 7.22
C GLN A 33 9.65 32.79 5.98
N ALA A 34 8.89 31.69 5.93
CA ALA A 34 7.85 31.46 4.92
C ALA A 34 6.58 30.74 5.46
N PHE A 35 6.62 30.16 6.66
CA PHE A 35 5.52 29.39 7.26
C PHE A 35 5.48 29.62 8.77
N HIS A 36 4.30 29.85 9.33
CA HIS A 36 4.08 29.71 10.77
C HIS A 36 4.09 28.23 11.11
N VAL A 37 4.96 27.84 12.03
CA VAL A 37 5.02 26.48 12.54
C VAL A 37 4.53 26.50 13.98
N GLY A 38 3.47 25.75 14.26
CA GLY A 38 3.00 25.52 15.63
C GLY A 38 3.26 24.07 16.04
N GLN A 39 3.98 23.85 17.14
CA GLN A 39 4.14 22.53 17.74
C GLN A 39 3.25 22.40 18.99
N PHE A 40 2.47 21.31 19.06
CA PHE A 40 1.51 21.07 20.13
C PHE A 40 1.82 19.78 20.85
N LYS A 41 2.40 19.84 22.06
CA LYS A 41 2.60 18.65 22.89
C LYS A 41 1.38 18.35 23.74
N ILE A 42 0.70 17.23 23.48
CA ILE A 42 -0.41 16.78 24.33
C ILE A 42 0.18 16.07 25.56
N ARG A 43 -0.01 16.68 26.73
CA ARG A 43 0.37 16.07 28.02
C ARG A 43 -0.69 15.04 28.41
N ASP A 44 -0.24 13.90 28.97
CA ASP A 44 -1.09 12.82 29.45
C ASP A 44 -2.12 12.34 28.42
N ALA A 45 -1.73 12.28 27.14
CA ALA A 45 -2.63 11.86 26.09
C ALA A 45 -3.17 10.45 26.37
N SER A 46 -4.47 10.27 26.17
CA SER A 46 -5.11 8.97 26.16
C SER A 46 -5.34 8.51 24.72
N PRO A 47 -5.28 7.21 24.42
CA PRO A 47 -5.67 6.73 23.11
C PRO A 47 -7.15 6.92 22.90
N GLY A 48 -7.47 7.14 21.64
CA GLY A 48 -8.83 7.35 21.20
C GLY A 48 -8.80 8.11 19.89
N GLN A 49 -9.99 8.41 19.40
CA GLN A 49 -10.14 9.28 18.25
C GLN A 49 -9.95 10.73 18.70
N TRP A 50 -8.94 11.39 18.15
CA TRP A 50 -8.70 12.81 18.35
C TRP A 50 -9.21 13.58 17.13
N THR A 51 -10.02 14.60 17.36
CA THR A 51 -10.51 15.47 16.28
C THR A 51 -9.83 16.84 16.40
N LEU A 52 -8.99 17.16 15.43
CA LEU A 52 -8.47 18.51 15.26
C LEU A 52 -9.49 19.36 14.48
N ARG A 53 -9.84 20.52 15.01
CA ARG A 53 -10.67 21.52 14.29
C ARG A 53 -9.84 22.76 14.03
N ILE A 54 -9.60 23.04 12.75
CA ILE A 54 -8.91 24.24 12.29
C ILE A 54 -9.97 25.19 11.73
N LYS A 55 -10.06 26.39 12.29
CA LYS A 55 -10.91 27.46 11.75
C LYS A 55 -10.02 28.46 11.03
N PRO A 56 -10.11 28.58 9.69
CA PRO A 56 -9.41 29.64 8.99
C PRO A 56 -10.01 30.99 9.40
N GLU A 57 -9.16 31.95 9.72
CA GLU A 57 -9.59 33.30 10.15
C GLU A 57 -10.01 34.15 8.93
N ASN A 58 -9.52 33.80 7.73
CA ASN A 58 -9.84 34.46 6.47
C ASN A 58 -10.25 33.45 5.38
N SER A 59 -11.02 33.90 4.39
CA SER A 59 -11.59 33.10 3.30
C SER A 59 -10.60 32.67 2.19
N MET A 60 -9.29 32.70 2.44
CA MET A 60 -8.30 32.21 1.46
C MET A 60 -8.05 30.71 1.61
N PRO A 61 -7.87 29.97 0.50
CA PRO A 61 -7.54 28.55 0.53
C PRO A 61 -6.06 28.37 0.88
N ASN A 62 -5.73 28.46 2.17
CA ASN A 62 -4.38 28.12 2.63
C ASN A 62 -4.30 26.61 2.85
N SER A 63 -3.32 25.96 2.22
CA SER A 63 -3.00 24.57 2.53
C SER A 63 -2.40 24.48 3.93
N VAL A 64 -2.96 23.61 4.76
CA VAL A 64 -2.44 23.33 6.09
C VAL A 64 -1.78 21.96 6.06
N LYS A 65 -0.46 21.91 6.31
CA LYS A 65 0.22 20.63 6.50
C LYS A 65 0.18 20.26 7.98
N LEU A 66 -0.33 19.06 8.24
CA LEU A 66 -0.46 18.49 9.57
C LEU A 66 0.45 17.28 9.69
N GLU A 67 1.37 17.31 10.65
CA GLU A 67 2.20 16.15 10.99
C GLU A 67 1.94 15.72 12.43
N VAL A 68 1.71 14.42 12.63
CA VAL A 68 1.35 13.84 13.92
C VAL A 68 2.43 12.84 14.33
N TRP A 69 3.12 13.14 15.42
CA TRP A 69 4.15 12.29 15.98
C TRP A 69 3.59 11.48 17.16
N LEU A 70 3.84 10.17 17.12
CA LEU A 70 3.39 9.22 18.12
C LEU A 70 4.55 8.82 19.02
N GLN A 71 4.36 8.86 20.33
CA GLN A 71 5.31 8.30 21.30
C GLN A 71 4.67 7.10 22.00
N THR A 72 5.41 6.00 22.07
CA THR A 72 4.93 4.78 22.71
C THR A 72 4.99 4.94 24.22
N SER A 73 3.94 4.48 24.91
CA SER A 73 3.88 4.48 26.38
C SER A 73 4.64 3.30 27.00
N SER A 74 4.92 2.26 26.22
CA SER A 74 5.63 1.05 26.67
C SER A 74 6.38 0.39 25.51
N THR A 75 7.51 -0.24 25.79
CA THR A 75 8.25 -1.08 24.82
C THR A 75 7.62 -2.47 24.65
N SER A 76 6.78 -2.92 25.59
CA SER A 76 6.11 -4.23 25.57
C SER A 76 4.95 -4.33 24.58
N ASP A 77 4.51 -3.20 24.02
CA ASP A 77 3.51 -3.18 22.96
C ASP A 77 3.87 -2.11 21.92
N PRO A 78 4.51 -2.53 20.82
CA PRO A 78 4.86 -1.62 19.75
C PRO A 78 3.59 -1.11 19.06
N PRO A 79 3.63 0.13 18.52
CA PRO A 79 2.51 0.68 17.78
C PRO A 79 2.37 -0.06 16.45
N ILE A 80 1.18 0.05 15.84
CA ILE A 80 1.06 -0.26 14.41
C ILE A 80 1.90 0.77 13.64
N THR A 81 2.74 0.31 12.72
CA THR A 81 3.63 1.10 11.87
C THR A 81 3.26 0.91 10.40
N LEU A 82 3.47 1.96 9.62
CA LEU A 82 3.39 1.96 8.16
C LEU A 82 4.72 2.45 7.63
N ASN A 83 5.35 1.67 6.76
CA ASN A 83 6.54 2.06 6.00
C ASN A 83 6.25 1.90 4.51
N ALA A 84 6.97 2.60 3.64
CA ALA A 84 6.88 2.42 2.20
C ALA A 84 8.24 2.54 1.50
N TRP A 85 8.43 1.84 0.39
CA TRP A 85 9.64 1.91 -0.44
C TRP A 85 9.34 1.60 -1.91
N LEU A 86 10.32 1.88 -2.76
CA LEU A 86 10.25 1.69 -4.21
C LEU A 86 11.14 0.54 -4.65
N SER A 87 10.85 -0.08 -5.80
CA SER A 87 11.73 -1.09 -6.42
C SER A 87 13.00 -0.54 -7.04
N SER A 88 13.09 0.77 -7.25
CA SER A 88 14.25 1.43 -7.83
C SER A 88 14.76 2.53 -6.92
N GLU A 89 16.00 2.92 -7.18
CA GLU A 89 16.58 4.13 -6.60
C GLU A 89 15.72 5.36 -6.92
N TYR A 90 15.56 6.25 -5.94
CA TYR A 90 14.61 7.36 -6.01
C TYR A 90 15.03 8.46 -6.99
N TRP A 91 16.30 8.54 -7.39
CA TRP A 91 16.85 9.67 -8.15
C TRP A 91 16.93 9.42 -9.67
N ASN A 92 16.74 8.19 -10.13
CA ASN A 92 16.87 7.80 -11.54
C ASN A 92 15.78 6.84 -12.02
N VAL A 93 14.53 7.12 -11.70
CA VAL A 93 13.41 6.28 -12.14
C VAL A 93 13.26 6.36 -13.66
N ASP A 94 13.35 5.21 -14.33
CA ASP A 94 13.16 5.06 -15.77
C ASP A 94 11.67 4.80 -16.07
N PRO A 95 10.94 5.77 -16.66
CA PRO A 95 9.52 5.62 -16.93
C PRO A 95 9.23 4.68 -18.11
N SER A 96 10.22 4.11 -18.79
CA SER A 96 9.97 3.04 -19.78
C SER A 96 9.73 1.68 -19.11
N LYS A 97 10.00 1.58 -17.81
CA LYS A 97 9.79 0.39 -16.99
C LYS A 97 8.78 0.71 -15.89
N PRO A 98 8.04 -0.30 -15.38
CA PRO A 98 7.15 -0.07 -14.26
C PRO A 98 7.96 0.19 -12.98
N LEU A 99 7.45 1.07 -12.13
CA LEU A 99 7.96 1.27 -10.78
C LEU A 99 7.08 0.48 -9.82
N LEU A 100 7.63 -0.33 -8.92
CA LEU A 100 6.81 -0.99 -7.89
C LEU A 100 6.81 -0.12 -6.64
N VAL A 101 5.63 0.04 -6.06
CA VAL A 101 5.42 0.68 -4.77
C VAL A 101 5.09 -0.41 -3.76
N TYR A 102 5.85 -0.44 -2.67
CA TYR A 102 5.64 -1.33 -1.55
C TYR A 102 5.24 -0.55 -0.31
N ALA A 103 4.38 -1.12 0.51
CA ALA A 103 4.06 -0.63 1.82
C ALA A 103 3.97 -1.78 2.82
N GLU A 104 4.52 -1.58 4.01
CA GLU A 104 4.51 -2.56 5.08
C GLU A 104 3.65 -2.07 6.24
N VAL A 105 2.66 -2.86 6.63
CA VAL A 105 1.82 -2.61 7.80
C VAL A 105 2.05 -3.69 8.86
N ARG A 106 2.66 -3.30 9.98
CA ARG A 106 3.03 -4.23 11.06
C ARG A 106 2.69 -3.67 12.45
N LYS A 107 2.53 -4.56 13.43
CA LYS A 107 2.57 -4.25 14.86
C LYS A 107 3.73 -5.03 15.49
N GLY A 108 4.86 -4.36 15.69
CA GLY A 108 6.11 -5.06 16.01
C GLY A 108 6.52 -5.96 14.85
N SER A 109 6.74 -7.25 15.11
CA SER A 109 7.04 -8.23 14.06
C SER A 109 5.80 -8.78 13.35
N ASN A 110 4.61 -8.53 13.88
CA ASN A 110 3.39 -9.18 13.39
C ASN A 110 2.78 -8.40 12.23
N PRO A 111 2.45 -9.06 11.10
CA PRO A 111 1.79 -8.39 9.98
C PRO A 111 0.33 -8.08 10.27
N LEU A 112 -0.18 -7.05 9.58
CA LEU A 112 -1.61 -6.72 9.60
C LEU A 112 -2.28 -7.09 8.30
N ARG A 113 -3.48 -7.68 8.43
CA ARG A 113 -4.35 -8.07 7.31
C ARG A 113 -5.63 -7.27 7.27
N TYR A 114 -6.25 -7.27 6.10
CA TYR A 114 -7.51 -6.56 5.82
C TYR A 114 -7.40 -5.07 6.12
N VAL A 115 -6.23 -4.49 5.83
CA VAL A 115 -5.97 -3.06 5.95
C VAL A 115 -6.16 -2.44 4.57
N SER A 116 -6.88 -1.32 4.50
CA SER A 116 -6.98 -0.55 3.26
C SER A 116 -5.74 0.32 3.12
N VAL A 117 -4.83 -0.04 2.21
CA VAL A 117 -3.60 0.72 1.95
C VAL A 117 -3.72 1.46 0.63
N THR A 118 -3.52 2.77 0.65
CA THR A 118 -3.64 3.65 -0.52
C THR A 118 -2.35 4.43 -0.71
N ALA A 119 -1.78 4.36 -1.91
CA ALA A 119 -0.66 5.20 -2.33
C ALA A 119 -1.19 6.40 -3.14
N THR A 120 -0.63 7.58 -2.87
CA THR A 120 -0.93 8.82 -3.56
C THR A 120 0.35 9.36 -4.18
N VAL A 121 0.34 9.56 -5.49
CA VAL A 121 1.45 10.11 -6.25
C VAL A 121 1.05 11.46 -6.83
N VAL A 122 1.82 12.49 -6.53
CA VAL A 122 1.70 13.83 -7.14
C VAL A 122 2.79 13.99 -8.18
N ASP A 123 2.40 14.31 -9.41
CA ASP A 123 3.33 14.45 -10.52
C ASP A 123 3.99 15.85 -10.57
N PRO A 124 4.95 16.10 -11.48
CA PRO A 124 5.62 17.40 -11.61
C PRO A 124 4.69 18.54 -12.04
N GLU A 125 3.48 18.22 -12.49
CA GLU A 125 2.42 19.10 -12.95
C GLU A 125 1.42 19.45 -11.83
N GLY A 126 1.50 18.75 -10.69
CA GLY A 126 0.56 18.85 -9.58
C GLY A 126 -0.66 17.92 -9.72
N SER A 127 -0.73 17.11 -10.77
CA SER A 127 -1.78 16.11 -10.93
C SER A 127 -1.58 14.99 -9.91
N THR A 128 -2.68 14.54 -9.31
CA THR A 128 -2.67 13.53 -8.24
C THR A 128 -3.25 12.23 -8.76
N THR A 129 -2.54 11.12 -8.55
CA THR A 129 -2.99 9.76 -8.85
C THR A 129 -3.04 8.96 -7.56
N GLU A 130 -4.19 8.34 -7.27
CA GLU A 130 -4.37 7.47 -6.11
C GLU A 130 -4.64 6.03 -6.56
N PHE A 131 -4.02 5.07 -5.88
CA PHE A 131 -4.24 3.65 -6.14
C PHE A 131 -4.04 2.82 -4.87
N SER A 132 -4.83 1.77 -4.73
CA SER A 132 -4.68 0.84 -3.59
C SER A 132 -3.46 -0.07 -3.77
N LEU A 133 -2.78 -0.40 -2.67
CA LEU A 133 -1.79 -1.48 -2.64
C LEU A 133 -2.47 -2.75 -2.12
N VAL A 134 -2.06 -3.93 -2.62
CA VAL A 134 -2.71 -5.21 -2.27
C VAL A 134 -1.72 -6.21 -1.68
N ASP A 135 -2.21 -7.01 -0.75
CA ASP A 135 -1.50 -8.10 -0.05
C ASP A 135 -2.29 -9.42 -0.27
N ASN A 136 -2.40 -9.83 -1.54
CA ASN A 136 -3.22 -10.93 -2.04
C ASN A 136 -2.43 -12.17 -2.53
N GLY A 137 -1.09 -12.10 -2.58
CA GLY A 137 -0.21 -13.17 -3.03
C GLY A 137 -0.41 -13.58 -4.48
N ALA A 138 -0.87 -12.66 -5.35
CA ALA A 138 -1.08 -12.93 -6.77
C ALA A 138 0.22 -13.05 -7.59
N GLY A 139 1.38 -12.97 -6.93
CA GLY A 139 2.70 -13.19 -7.50
C GLY A 139 3.52 -11.93 -7.65
N THR A 140 3.74 -11.41 -8.86
CA THR A 140 4.44 -10.11 -8.98
C THR A 140 3.40 -9.01 -9.19
N PRO A 141 3.35 -7.96 -8.35
CA PRO A 141 4.39 -7.53 -7.40
C PRO A 141 4.29 -8.12 -5.98
N ASP A 142 3.15 -8.71 -5.62
CA ASP A 142 2.90 -9.24 -4.28
C ASP A 142 2.98 -10.78 -4.22
N VAL A 143 4.13 -11.29 -3.77
CA VAL A 143 4.42 -12.72 -3.83
C VAL A 143 3.68 -13.47 -2.73
N THR A 144 3.54 -12.89 -1.52
CA THR A 144 3.07 -13.64 -0.35
C THR A 144 1.84 -13.01 0.28
N ALA A 145 0.68 -13.65 0.10
CA ALA A 145 -0.59 -13.17 0.62
C ALA A 145 -0.59 -13.05 2.15
N GLY A 146 -1.00 -11.87 2.60
CA GLY A 146 -1.23 -11.49 3.99
C GLY A 146 0.01 -11.52 4.87
N ASP A 147 1.20 -11.26 4.31
CA ASP A 147 2.45 -11.17 5.06
C ASP A 147 2.74 -9.74 5.60
N GLY A 148 1.77 -8.83 5.39
CA GLY A 148 1.79 -7.43 5.81
C GLY A 148 2.48 -6.52 4.82
N ILE A 149 2.93 -7.03 3.67
CA ILE A 149 3.53 -6.25 2.58
C ILE A 149 2.49 -6.10 1.47
N TYR A 150 2.06 -4.86 1.27
CA TYR A 150 1.13 -4.47 0.22
C TYR A 150 1.94 -3.92 -0.94
N SER A 151 1.61 -4.31 -2.17
CA SER A 151 2.31 -3.79 -3.34
C SER A 151 1.42 -3.59 -4.56
N ARG A 152 1.89 -2.75 -5.48
CA ARG A 152 1.30 -2.53 -6.80
C ARG A 152 2.34 -1.90 -7.73
N TYR A 153 2.18 -2.07 -9.04
CA TYR A 153 2.93 -1.27 -9.99
C TYR A 153 2.46 0.20 -10.02
N PHE A 154 3.31 1.09 -10.50
CA PHE A 154 2.99 2.47 -10.83
C PHE A 154 3.40 2.72 -12.28
N THR A 155 2.40 3.06 -13.09
CA THR A 155 2.50 3.27 -14.54
C THR A 155 2.01 4.67 -14.97
N GLY A 156 1.63 5.50 -13.99
CA GLY A 156 1.05 6.83 -14.16
C GLY A 156 2.08 7.95 -14.34
N PHE A 157 3.20 7.69 -15.02
CA PHE A 157 4.18 8.73 -15.34
C PHE A 157 3.59 9.71 -16.37
N SER A 158 3.60 11.00 -16.05
CA SER A 158 3.19 12.08 -16.97
C SER A 158 4.40 12.62 -17.74
N LYS A 159 5.34 13.24 -17.01
CA LYS A 159 6.52 13.89 -17.58
C LYS A 159 7.77 13.70 -16.73
N LYS A 160 8.91 14.02 -17.31
CA LYS A 160 10.20 14.13 -16.62
C LYS A 160 10.08 15.10 -15.46
N GLY A 161 10.62 14.71 -14.31
CA GLY A 161 10.68 15.59 -13.16
C GLY A 161 10.48 14.90 -11.83
N ARG A 162 10.20 15.72 -10.82
CA ARG A 162 10.03 15.30 -9.43
C ARG A 162 8.58 14.92 -9.18
N TYR A 163 8.39 13.70 -8.71
CA TYR A 163 7.14 13.19 -8.18
C TYR A 163 7.23 13.14 -6.66
N THR A 164 6.07 13.16 -5.99
CA THR A 164 5.98 12.96 -4.54
C THR A 164 5.09 11.76 -4.27
N LEU A 165 5.48 10.90 -3.34
CA LEU A 165 4.74 9.71 -2.92
C LEU A 165 4.41 9.82 -1.43
N SER A 166 3.16 9.54 -1.11
CA SER A 166 2.71 9.24 0.25
C SER A 166 1.83 8.00 0.26
N VAL A 167 1.74 7.36 1.43
CA VAL A 167 0.94 6.15 1.63
C VAL A 167 0.11 6.32 2.90
N SER A 168 -1.16 5.96 2.83
CA SER A 168 -2.06 5.86 3.98
C SER A 168 -2.51 4.41 4.18
N ALA A 169 -2.73 4.04 5.44
CA ALA A 169 -3.24 2.73 5.82
C ALA A 169 -4.38 2.89 6.83
N GLU A 170 -5.56 2.41 6.47
CA GLU A 170 -6.79 2.50 7.24
C GLU A 170 -7.23 1.11 7.68
N GLY A 171 -7.23 0.89 8.99
CA GLY A 171 -7.73 -0.31 9.64
C GLY A 171 -9.21 -0.20 10.00
N SER A 172 -9.95 -1.28 9.78
CA SER A 172 -11.37 -1.41 10.10
C SER A 172 -11.59 -2.38 11.26
N ASP A 173 -12.86 -2.65 11.59
CA ASP A 173 -13.22 -3.67 12.59
C ASP A 173 -12.89 -5.10 12.10
N GLN A 174 -12.63 -5.27 10.79
CA GLN A 174 -12.18 -6.53 10.19
C GLN A 174 -10.66 -6.67 10.17
N SER A 175 -9.91 -5.60 10.43
CA SER A 175 -8.45 -5.65 10.41
C SER A 175 -7.92 -6.46 11.59
N VAL A 176 -6.93 -7.32 11.31
CA VAL A 176 -6.37 -8.23 12.29
C VAL A 176 -4.85 -8.12 12.35
N ILE A 177 -4.31 -8.29 13.55
CA ILE A 177 -2.90 -8.53 13.79
C ILE A 177 -2.72 -10.04 13.75
N VAL A 178 -1.93 -10.52 12.79
CA VAL A 178 -1.68 -11.95 12.65
C VAL A 178 -0.78 -12.41 13.78
N GLY A 179 -1.30 -13.30 14.63
CA GLY A 179 -0.52 -13.97 15.67
C GLY A 179 0.26 -15.14 15.09
N GLY A 180 1.46 -15.41 15.60
CA GLY A 180 2.16 -16.65 15.29
C GLY A 180 1.31 -17.88 15.68
N ALA A 181 1.52 -19.00 14.98
CA ALA A 181 0.76 -20.23 15.19
C ALA A 181 0.63 -20.57 16.70
N MET A 182 -0.60 -20.68 17.20
CA MET A 182 -0.85 -21.18 18.55
C MET A 182 -0.17 -22.54 18.72
N ARG A 183 0.72 -22.66 19.71
CA ARG A 183 1.46 -23.88 20.02
C ARG A 183 0.60 -25.04 20.59
N ASN A 184 -0.70 -24.83 20.78
CA ASN A 184 -1.56 -25.71 21.59
C ASN A 184 -2.62 -26.49 20.81
N GLU A 185 -2.67 -26.40 19.48
CA GLU A 185 -3.42 -27.37 18.70
C GLU A 185 -2.45 -28.46 18.23
N GLY A 186 -2.79 -29.71 18.52
CA GLY A 186 -2.02 -30.90 18.10
C GLY A 186 -1.73 -30.91 16.59
N PRO A 187 -0.94 -31.88 16.09
CA PRO A 187 -0.43 -31.87 14.72
C PRO A 187 -1.59 -31.86 13.73
N SER A 188 -2.01 -30.66 13.33
CA SER A 188 -2.85 -30.47 12.16
C SER A 188 -1.99 -30.96 11.01
N PRO A 189 -2.52 -31.77 10.08
CA PRO A 189 -1.76 -32.10 8.87
C PRO A 189 -1.26 -30.78 8.30
N PRO A 190 0.02 -30.68 7.86
CA PRO A 190 0.49 -29.46 7.25
C PRO A 190 -0.51 -29.15 6.16
N ALA A 191 -1.20 -28.01 6.29
CA ALA A 191 -2.01 -27.49 5.20
C ALA A 191 -1.03 -27.47 4.04
N GLN A 192 -1.24 -28.36 3.09
CA GLN A 192 -0.35 -28.61 1.98
C GLN A 192 0.05 -27.24 1.46
N CYS A 193 1.32 -26.85 1.63
CA CYS A 193 1.80 -25.51 1.32
C CYS A 193 1.75 -25.33 -0.20
N CYS A 194 0.54 -25.16 -0.72
CA CYS A 194 0.22 -24.88 -2.10
C CYS A 194 -0.25 -23.43 -2.14
N GLY A 195 0.71 -22.53 -1.94
CA GLY A 195 0.50 -21.10 -1.94
C GLY A 195 1.59 -20.38 -1.17
N SER A 196 1.94 -19.20 -1.64
CA SER A 196 2.69 -18.19 -0.90
C SER A 196 1.68 -17.39 -0.07
N GLN A 197 1.12 -18.00 0.98
CA GLN A 197 0.19 -17.30 1.88
C GLN A 197 0.67 -17.45 3.32
N PHE A 198 0.71 -16.33 4.05
CA PHE A 198 1.06 -16.32 5.45
C PHE A 198 -0.08 -16.96 6.30
N PRO A 199 0.20 -17.69 7.39
CA PRO A 199 -0.86 -18.29 8.20
C PRO A 199 -1.73 -17.24 8.89
N GLU A 200 -3.04 -17.47 9.02
CA GLU A 200 -3.97 -16.57 9.73
C GLU A 200 -4.28 -16.99 11.17
N ARG A 201 -3.83 -18.17 11.59
CA ARG A 201 -4.21 -18.75 12.90
C ARG A 201 -3.70 -17.90 14.05
N GLY A 202 -4.54 -17.70 15.07
CA GLY A 202 -4.17 -16.90 16.25
C GLY A 202 -4.21 -15.40 16.01
N SER A 203 -4.82 -14.94 14.91
CA SER A 203 -5.06 -13.53 14.66
C SER A 203 -5.94 -12.90 15.73
N VAL A 204 -5.60 -11.67 16.13
CA VAL A 204 -6.38 -10.87 17.07
C VAL A 204 -6.84 -9.58 16.39
N PRO A 205 -8.04 -9.06 16.72
CA PRO A 205 -8.50 -7.79 16.16
C PRO A 205 -7.50 -6.66 16.41
N SER A 206 -7.13 -5.90 15.37
CA SER A 206 -6.29 -4.71 15.53
C SER A 206 -7.07 -3.54 16.13
N GLY A 207 -8.39 -3.54 15.94
CA GLY A 207 -9.24 -2.36 16.07
C GLY A 207 -9.01 -1.37 14.92
N ARG A 208 -9.81 -0.31 14.90
CA ARG A 208 -9.68 0.78 13.92
C ARG A 208 -8.40 1.59 14.16
N PHE A 209 -7.68 1.89 13.10
CA PHE A 209 -6.51 2.76 13.15
C PHE A 209 -6.32 3.48 11.81
N SER A 210 -5.60 4.59 11.84
CA SER A 210 -5.13 5.29 10.65
C SER A 210 -3.62 5.50 10.77
N ARG A 211 -2.89 5.27 9.68
CA ARG A 211 -1.46 5.58 9.55
C ARG A 211 -1.21 6.29 8.24
N TYR A 212 -0.24 7.20 8.29
CA TYR A 212 0.23 7.95 7.15
C TYR A 212 1.75 7.91 7.13
N PHE A 213 2.32 7.68 5.95
CA PHE A 213 3.75 7.64 5.73
C PHE A 213 4.09 8.51 4.52
N GLU A 214 4.91 9.52 4.75
CA GLU A 214 5.45 10.37 3.69
C GLU A 214 6.75 9.74 3.18
N TYR A 215 6.71 9.09 2.00
CA TYR A 215 7.93 8.59 1.38
C TYR A 215 8.84 9.75 0.94
N GLY A 216 8.24 10.86 0.51
CA GLY A 216 8.94 12.03 0.00
C GLY A 216 8.95 12.02 -1.53
N SER A 217 10.10 12.33 -2.14
CA SER A 217 10.17 12.55 -3.58
C SER A 217 11.02 11.52 -4.32
N PHE A 218 10.60 11.17 -5.54
CA PHE A 218 11.42 10.46 -6.51
C PHE A 218 11.46 11.22 -7.84
N PHE A 219 12.44 10.92 -8.70
CA PHE A 219 12.70 11.66 -9.93
C PHE A 219 12.64 10.75 -11.16
N SER A 220 11.74 11.06 -12.09
CA SER A 220 11.68 10.45 -13.41
C SER A 220 12.70 11.09 -14.33
N ILE A 221 13.56 10.30 -14.98
CA ILE A 221 14.67 10.79 -15.81
C ILE A 221 14.24 11.25 -17.21
N ALA A 222 13.07 10.82 -17.65
CA ALA A 222 12.51 11.11 -18.97
C ALA A 222 10.98 11.27 -18.89
N ASP A 223 10.39 11.67 -20.00
CA ASP A 223 8.94 11.55 -20.19
C ASP A 223 8.57 10.09 -20.42
N LYS A 224 7.33 9.69 -20.09
CA LYS A 224 6.83 8.36 -20.45
C LYS A 224 6.87 8.23 -21.98
N PRO A 225 7.42 7.14 -22.55
CA PRO A 225 7.38 6.91 -23.98
C PRO A 225 5.93 7.01 -24.51
N PRO A 226 5.70 7.66 -25.67
CA PRO A 226 4.36 7.79 -26.21
C PRO A 226 3.81 6.41 -26.63
N GLY A 227 2.50 6.24 -26.44
CA GLY A 227 1.79 5.00 -26.76
C GLY A 227 1.68 4.01 -25.60
N ASP A 228 1.04 2.88 -25.87
CA ASP A 228 0.90 1.79 -24.92
C ASP A 228 2.16 0.91 -24.95
N THR A 229 3.03 1.11 -23.96
CA THR A 229 4.34 0.45 -23.86
C THR A 229 4.42 -0.50 -22.67
N TYR A 230 3.41 -0.51 -21.80
CA TYR A 230 3.39 -1.39 -20.63
C TYR A 230 2.54 -2.62 -20.94
N PRO A 231 3.12 -3.82 -20.94
CA PRO A 231 2.33 -5.02 -21.15
C PRO A 231 1.47 -5.35 -19.92
N PRO A 232 0.43 -6.19 -20.09
CA PRO A 232 -0.24 -6.85 -18.98
C PRO A 232 0.75 -7.61 -18.08
N SER A 233 0.45 -7.71 -16.79
CA SER A 233 1.31 -8.44 -15.85
C SER A 233 1.34 -9.93 -16.16
N ARG A 234 2.43 -10.58 -15.77
CA ARG A 234 2.56 -12.03 -15.91
C ARG A 234 1.60 -12.71 -14.92
N VAL A 235 0.75 -13.60 -15.43
CA VAL A 235 -0.05 -14.50 -14.60
C VAL A 235 0.86 -15.55 -13.98
N THR A 236 0.90 -15.62 -12.65
CA THR A 236 1.78 -16.56 -11.91
C THR A 236 1.04 -17.41 -10.89
N ASP A 237 -0.25 -17.18 -10.71
CA ASP A 237 -1.14 -17.85 -9.75
C ASP A 237 -2.20 -18.72 -10.44
N LEU A 238 -1.98 -19.11 -11.70
CA LEU A 238 -2.89 -19.96 -12.46
C LEU A 238 -3.10 -21.31 -11.76
N LYS A 239 -4.33 -21.58 -11.36
CA LYS A 239 -4.80 -22.83 -10.79
C LYS A 239 -5.71 -23.53 -11.80
N ALA A 240 -5.61 -24.85 -11.82
CA ALA A 240 -6.49 -25.71 -12.61
C ALA A 240 -7.13 -26.73 -11.67
N SER A 241 -8.46 -26.80 -11.68
CA SER A 241 -9.23 -27.84 -11.00
C SER A 241 -9.98 -28.65 -12.04
N ARG A 242 -10.19 -29.94 -11.76
CA ARG A 242 -10.88 -30.86 -12.67
C ARG A 242 -12.11 -31.42 -11.98
N ASP A 243 -13.23 -31.38 -12.69
CA ASP A 243 -14.48 -32.02 -12.30
C ASP A 243 -15.01 -32.85 -13.49
N GLY A 244 -14.84 -34.17 -13.41
CA GLY A 244 -15.11 -35.09 -14.52
C GLY A 244 -14.32 -34.73 -15.78
N ASP A 245 -15.02 -34.30 -16.82
CA ASP A 245 -14.44 -33.86 -18.10
C ASP A 245 -14.32 -32.34 -18.23
N ARG A 246 -14.66 -31.59 -17.18
CA ARG A 246 -14.51 -30.13 -17.12
C ARG A 246 -13.22 -29.77 -16.40
N VAL A 247 -12.49 -28.83 -16.98
CA VAL A 247 -11.35 -28.17 -16.33
C VAL A 247 -11.73 -26.73 -16.07
N THR A 248 -11.65 -26.31 -14.81
CA THR A 248 -11.84 -24.92 -14.40
C THR A 248 -10.47 -24.29 -14.17
N LEU A 249 -10.25 -23.14 -14.79
CA LEU A 249 -9.03 -22.36 -14.64
C LEU A 249 -9.34 -21.12 -13.81
N GLU A 250 -8.51 -20.82 -12.82
CA GLU A 250 -8.63 -19.66 -11.94
C GLU A 250 -7.29 -18.95 -11.86
N TRP A 251 -7.28 -17.63 -12.00
CA TRP A 251 -6.08 -16.79 -11.90
C TRP A 251 -6.46 -15.36 -11.54
N THR A 252 -5.49 -14.57 -11.09
CA THR A 252 -5.67 -13.13 -10.90
C THR A 252 -5.61 -12.43 -12.26
N ALA A 253 -6.69 -11.73 -12.61
CA ALA A 253 -6.77 -10.98 -13.86
C ALA A 253 -5.67 -9.88 -13.93
N PRO A 254 -4.80 -9.89 -14.95
CA PRO A 254 -3.89 -8.79 -15.21
C PRO A 254 -4.64 -7.54 -15.72
N GLY A 255 -3.99 -6.40 -15.57
CA GLY A 255 -4.42 -5.14 -16.15
C GLY A 255 -4.06 -5.01 -17.64
N ASN A 256 -4.32 -3.82 -18.20
CA ASN A 256 -3.74 -3.43 -19.50
C ASN A 256 -2.25 -3.09 -19.31
N ASP A 257 -1.96 -2.26 -18.32
CA ASP A 257 -0.63 -1.79 -17.96
C ASP A 257 -0.24 -2.48 -16.65
N TYR A 258 0.42 -3.63 -16.73
CA TYR A 258 0.70 -4.50 -15.59
C TYR A 258 -0.56 -4.93 -14.83
N ASP A 259 -0.76 -4.42 -13.61
CA ASP A 259 -1.92 -4.68 -12.76
C ASP A 259 -2.93 -3.52 -12.74
N HIS A 260 -2.80 -2.55 -13.66
CA HIS A 260 -3.72 -1.43 -13.83
C HIS A 260 -4.62 -1.59 -15.05
N GLY A 261 -5.91 -1.28 -14.88
CA GLY A 261 -6.90 -1.39 -15.94
C GLY A 261 -7.35 -2.84 -16.17
N THR A 262 -7.63 -3.19 -17.42
CA THR A 262 -8.14 -4.53 -17.77
C THR A 262 -7.45 -5.02 -19.05
N ALA A 263 -6.93 -6.24 -19.01
CA ALA A 263 -6.36 -6.87 -20.20
C ALA A 263 -7.39 -6.97 -21.33
N ARG A 264 -6.95 -6.73 -22.56
CA ARG A 264 -7.82 -6.70 -23.75
C ARG A 264 -8.48 -8.04 -24.07
N SER A 265 -7.76 -9.15 -23.89
CA SER A 265 -8.25 -10.50 -24.17
C SER A 265 -7.35 -11.55 -23.54
N TYR A 266 -7.90 -12.72 -23.28
CA TYR A 266 -7.13 -13.91 -22.90
C TYR A 266 -7.03 -14.88 -24.07
N GLU A 267 -5.89 -15.55 -24.19
CA GLU A 267 -5.67 -16.62 -25.16
C GLU A 267 -5.20 -17.88 -24.44
N PHE A 268 -5.98 -18.95 -24.57
CA PHE A 268 -5.67 -20.25 -23.98
C PHE A 268 -5.15 -21.19 -25.07
N ARG A 269 -3.91 -21.63 -24.89
CA ARG A 269 -3.27 -22.64 -25.73
C ARG A 269 -3.07 -23.90 -24.92
N TYR A 270 -3.46 -25.04 -25.47
CA TYR A 270 -3.18 -26.34 -24.88
C TYR A 270 -2.48 -27.26 -25.86
N PHE A 271 -1.72 -28.20 -25.30
CA PHE A 271 -0.89 -29.16 -26.02
C PHE A 271 -1.15 -30.54 -25.45
N ASP A 272 -1.23 -31.55 -26.33
CA ASP A 272 -1.42 -32.93 -25.90
C ASP A 272 -0.15 -33.49 -25.21
N ARG A 273 1.02 -32.87 -25.45
CA ARG A 273 2.31 -33.24 -24.89
C ARG A 273 3.01 -32.03 -24.25
N ALA A 274 3.48 -32.20 -23.02
CA ALA A 274 4.21 -31.16 -22.28
C ALA A 274 5.50 -30.69 -22.98
N VAL A 275 6.18 -31.58 -23.70
CA VAL A 275 7.41 -31.24 -24.46
C VAL A 275 7.11 -30.24 -25.58
N ASP A 276 5.92 -30.34 -26.19
CA ASP A 276 5.55 -29.48 -27.30
C ASP A 276 5.12 -28.11 -26.79
N PHE A 277 4.43 -28.05 -25.64
CA PHE A 277 4.19 -26.80 -24.91
C PHE A 277 5.49 -26.02 -24.68
N ALA A 278 6.51 -26.65 -24.10
CA ALA A 278 7.75 -25.95 -23.75
C ALA A 278 8.53 -25.41 -24.96
N LYS A 279 8.36 -26.02 -26.15
CA LYS A 279 9.12 -25.65 -27.36
C LYS A 279 8.34 -24.78 -28.34
N LEU A 280 7.02 -24.92 -28.37
CA LEU A 280 6.17 -24.40 -29.44
C LEU A 280 5.06 -23.47 -28.93
N PHE A 281 5.06 -23.11 -27.64
CA PHE A 281 4.01 -22.27 -27.04
C PHE A 281 3.71 -21.02 -27.86
N GLU A 282 4.74 -20.33 -28.35
CA GLU A 282 4.61 -19.08 -29.10
C GLU A 282 3.97 -19.24 -30.48
N ASN A 283 4.12 -20.41 -31.12
CA ASN A 283 3.81 -20.57 -32.55
C ASN A 283 2.79 -21.68 -32.85
N SER A 284 2.31 -22.41 -31.85
CA SER A 284 1.45 -23.59 -32.03
C SER A 284 0.54 -23.80 -30.82
N GLY A 285 -0.19 -24.91 -30.83
CA GLY A 285 -1.15 -25.25 -29.78
C GLY A 285 -2.58 -25.07 -30.26
N LYS A 286 -3.49 -25.87 -29.70
CA LYS A 286 -4.91 -25.73 -30.00
C LYS A 286 -5.43 -24.54 -29.19
N ILE A 287 -6.09 -23.61 -29.87
CA ILE A 287 -6.64 -22.40 -29.25
C ILE A 287 -8.08 -22.68 -28.85
N HIS A 288 -8.43 -22.42 -27.59
CA HIS A 288 -9.84 -22.30 -27.22
C HIS A 288 -10.31 -20.89 -27.57
N PRO A 289 -11.46 -20.70 -28.26
CA PRO A 289 -11.93 -19.37 -28.64
C PRO A 289 -12.03 -18.45 -27.42
N LYS A 290 -11.60 -17.20 -27.64
CA LYS A 290 -11.44 -16.11 -26.68
C LYS A 290 -12.65 -15.98 -25.74
N VAL A 291 -12.38 -15.74 -24.46
CA VAL A 291 -13.34 -15.23 -23.47
C VAL A 291 -13.09 -13.74 -23.27
#